data_AF-A0A370K9S3-F1
#
_entry.id   AF-A0A370K9S3-F1
#
_cell.length_a   1.000
_cell.length_b   1.000
_cell.length_c   1.000
_cell.angle_alpha   90.00
_cell.angle_beta   90.00
_cell.angle_gamma   90.00
#
_symmetry.space_group_name_H-M   'P 1'
#
loop_
_entity.id
_entity.type
_entity.pdbx_description
1 polymer ?
#
loop_
_entity_poly.entity_id
_entity_poly.type
_entity_poly.pdbx_seq_one_letter_code
_entity_poly.pdbx_strand_id
1 'polypeptide(L)'
;MGAYVSVPGEQHDAFVLRVAEALKAWTDQTGTEACGSIARTNDGGYYVQLTTLKAQMVCLRSTVMPDGMTYTGDDIHSHVHRHPGNVTVTFQDEAAMDEVGEQGTLENMRRLGIHTVHVDSVDFSDDDYAGGPGYLVVNDTLRYQHGRGTSVKVADLNRPRSIFGPPW
;
A
#
# COMPACT_ATOMS: atom_id res chain seq x y z
N MET A 1 1.91 10.42 -7.13
CA MET A 1 1.15 9.19 -7.43
C MET A 1 0.65 9.22 -8.86
N GLY A 2 0.44 8.07 -9.49
CA GLY A 2 0.15 7.95 -10.93
C GLY A 2 -0.05 6.50 -11.36
N ALA A 3 -0.28 6.29 -12.66
CA ALA A 3 -0.44 4.97 -13.26
C ALA A 3 0.92 4.31 -13.52
N TYR A 4 0.98 3.01 -13.27
CA TYR A 4 2.10 2.13 -13.57
C TYR A 4 1.60 1.04 -14.50
N VAL A 5 2.29 0.87 -15.63
CA VAL A 5 2.03 -0.20 -16.59
C VAL A 5 3.30 -1.04 -16.68
N SER A 6 3.13 -2.35 -16.83
CA SER A 6 4.26 -3.24 -17.06
C SER A 6 4.91 -2.99 -18.41
N VAL A 7 6.22 -3.16 -18.52
CA VAL A 7 6.88 -3.24 -19.83
C VAL A 7 6.67 -4.63 -20.47
N PRO A 8 6.78 -4.78 -21.81
CA PRO A 8 6.59 -6.07 -22.46
C PRO A 8 7.50 -7.16 -21.87
N GLY A 9 6.91 -8.27 -21.44
CA GLY A 9 7.64 -9.38 -20.81
C GLY A 9 8.09 -9.15 -19.37
N GLU A 10 7.68 -8.05 -18.71
CA GLU A 10 7.95 -7.85 -17.29
C GLU A 10 7.19 -8.89 -16.47
N GLN A 11 7.92 -9.63 -15.64
CA GLN A 11 7.33 -10.60 -14.72
C GLN A 11 6.57 -9.87 -13.60
N HIS A 12 5.53 -10.52 -13.06
CA HIS A 12 4.70 -9.96 -11.98
C HIS A 12 5.53 -9.38 -10.83
N ASP A 13 6.43 -10.18 -10.27
CA ASP A 13 7.23 -9.79 -9.11
C ASP A 13 8.12 -8.57 -9.39
N ALA A 14 8.64 -8.45 -10.62
CA ALA A 14 9.43 -7.30 -11.03
C ALA A 14 8.58 -6.03 -11.15
N PHE A 15 7.37 -6.16 -11.71
CA PHE A 15 6.41 -5.08 -11.78
C PHE A 15 5.99 -4.60 -10.38
N VAL A 16 5.60 -5.54 -9.51
CA VAL A 16 5.20 -5.24 -8.12
C VAL A 16 6.34 -4.60 -7.35
N LEU A 17 7.58 -5.09 -7.49
CA LEU A 17 8.75 -4.51 -6.83
C LEU A 17 8.98 -3.05 -7.24
N ARG A 18 8.83 -2.72 -8.53
CA ARG A 18 8.96 -1.35 -9.03
C ARG A 18 7.86 -0.43 -8.50
N VAL A 19 6.62 -0.93 -8.40
CA VAL A 19 5.52 -0.19 -7.76
C VAL A 19 5.80 0.00 -6.26
N ALA A 20 6.33 -1.01 -5.58
CA ALA A 20 6.69 -0.97 -4.17
C ALA A 20 7.78 0.07 -3.87
N GLU A 21 8.81 0.19 -4.73
CA GLU A 21 9.83 1.24 -4.61
C GLU A 21 9.21 2.65 -4.70
N ALA A 22 8.23 2.84 -5.59
CA ALA A 22 7.54 4.12 -5.73
C ALA A 22 6.64 4.45 -4.53
N LEU A 23 5.96 3.45 -3.99
CA LEU A 23 5.18 3.57 -2.76
C LEU A 23 6.06 3.93 -1.58
N LYS A 24 7.18 3.22 -1.40
CA LYS A 24 8.17 3.54 -0.37
C LYS A 24 8.64 4.98 -0.49
N ALA A 25 9.08 5.40 -1.68
CA ALA A 25 9.58 6.76 -1.89
C ALA A 25 8.52 7.82 -1.55
N TRP A 26 7.25 7.55 -1.86
CA TRP A 26 6.15 8.42 -1.47
C TRP A 26 5.98 8.50 0.04
N THR A 27 5.85 7.35 0.70
CA THR A 27 5.63 7.29 2.15
C THR A 27 6.78 7.89 2.93
N ASP A 28 8.03 7.65 2.51
CA ASP A 28 9.22 8.27 3.11
C ASP A 28 9.19 9.80 2.96
N GLN A 29 8.73 10.30 1.80
CA GLN A 29 8.71 11.73 1.50
C GLN A 29 7.56 12.47 2.20
N THR A 30 6.39 11.86 2.27
CA THR A 30 5.16 12.55 2.70
C THR A 30 4.70 12.13 4.08
N GLY A 31 5.13 10.96 4.55
CA GLY A 31 4.60 10.34 5.76
C GLY A 31 3.13 9.97 5.64
N THR A 32 2.66 9.57 4.44
CA THR A 32 1.27 9.16 4.19
C THR A 32 1.22 7.87 3.39
N GLU A 33 0.11 7.15 3.47
CA GLU A 33 -0.13 5.95 2.69
C GLU A 33 -0.49 6.26 1.24
N ALA A 34 -0.18 5.31 0.37
CA ALA A 34 -0.72 5.21 -0.98
C ALA A 34 -1.01 3.74 -1.28
N CYS A 35 -1.95 3.50 -2.19
CA CYS A 35 -2.39 2.15 -2.54
C CYS A 35 -2.88 2.08 -3.97
N GLY A 36 -3.08 0.86 -4.45
CA GLY A 36 -3.76 0.59 -5.70
C GLY A 36 -4.04 -0.90 -5.86
N SER A 37 -5.04 -1.21 -6.67
CA SER A 37 -5.39 -2.58 -7.04
C SER A 37 -4.62 -3.01 -8.28
N ILE A 38 -4.09 -4.24 -8.30
CA ILE A 38 -3.30 -4.76 -9.41
C ILE A 38 -4.25 -5.38 -10.44
N ALA A 39 -4.11 -4.98 -11.70
CA ALA A 39 -4.89 -5.49 -12.82
C ALA A 39 -4.02 -6.22 -13.84
N ARG A 40 -4.60 -7.18 -14.58
CA ARG A 40 -4.08 -7.64 -15.87
C ARG A 40 -4.55 -6.71 -16.98
N THR A 41 -3.65 -6.36 -17.89
CA THR A 41 -3.98 -5.63 -19.11
C THR A 41 -4.40 -6.59 -20.23
N ASN A 42 -5.07 -6.09 -21.28
CA ASN A 42 -5.54 -6.88 -22.42
C ASN A 42 -4.43 -7.67 -23.15
N ASP A 43 -3.21 -7.13 -23.16
CA ASP A 43 -2.03 -7.73 -23.77
C ASP A 43 -1.27 -8.68 -22.83
N GLY A 44 -1.83 -8.99 -21.66
CA GLY A 44 -1.26 -9.94 -20.71
C GLY A 44 -0.15 -9.35 -19.82
N GLY A 45 -0.06 -8.02 -19.74
CA GLY A 45 0.77 -7.28 -18.79
C GLY A 45 0.06 -7.01 -17.45
N TYR A 46 0.57 -6.03 -16.72
CA TYR A 46 0.08 -5.58 -15.42
C TYR A 46 -0.13 -4.08 -15.37
N TYR A 47 -1.09 -3.64 -14.55
CA TYR A 47 -1.43 -2.25 -14.34
C TYR A 47 -1.75 -1.98 -12.87
N VAL A 48 -1.32 -0.82 -12.37
CA VAL A 48 -1.75 -0.27 -11.08
C VAL A 48 -1.95 1.23 -11.22
N GLN A 49 -3.09 1.74 -10.79
CA GLN A 49 -3.28 3.16 -10.53
C GLN A 49 -3.02 3.42 -9.05
N LEU A 50 -1.88 4.03 -8.72
CA LEU A 50 -1.66 4.45 -7.34
C LEU A 50 -2.47 5.69 -7.01
N THR A 51 -3.18 5.64 -5.89
CA THR A 51 -3.97 6.71 -5.31
C THR A 51 -3.56 6.92 -3.85
N THR A 52 -4.00 8.03 -3.28
CA THR A 52 -3.71 8.40 -1.90
C THR A 52 -4.74 9.42 -1.46
N LEU A 53 -5.23 9.27 -0.22
CA LEU A 53 -6.00 10.32 0.46
C LEU A 53 -5.10 11.33 1.18
N LYS A 54 -3.77 11.15 1.12
CA LYS A 54 -2.79 11.81 2.00
C LYS A 54 -3.08 11.59 3.50
N ALA A 55 -3.74 10.49 3.81
CA ALA A 55 -3.93 9.97 5.15
C ALA A 55 -2.81 8.97 5.49
N GLN A 56 -2.61 8.72 6.77
CA GLN A 56 -1.64 7.79 7.36
C GLN A 56 -2.23 6.42 7.68
N MET A 57 -3.55 6.30 7.73
CA MET A 57 -4.23 5.12 8.27
C MET A 57 -5.35 4.56 7.37
N VAL A 58 -5.63 5.26 6.26
CA VAL A 58 -6.74 4.93 5.38
C VAL A 58 -6.27 5.05 3.95
N CYS A 59 -6.49 3.98 3.17
CA CYS A 59 -6.29 4.02 1.74
C CYS A 59 -7.45 3.37 0.97
N LEU A 60 -7.91 4.06 -0.07
CA LEU A 60 -9.04 3.63 -0.90
C LEU A 60 -8.58 2.68 -2.00
N ARG A 61 -9.00 1.43 -1.88
CA ARG A 61 -8.79 0.38 -2.88
C ARG A 61 -10.07 0.19 -3.69
N SER A 62 -9.94 -0.06 -4.98
CA SER A 62 -11.09 -0.22 -5.89
C SER A 62 -10.84 -1.42 -6.80
N THR A 63 -11.77 -2.35 -6.84
CA THR A 63 -11.73 -3.48 -7.77
C THR A 63 -12.26 -3.12 -9.16
N VAL A 64 -12.80 -1.91 -9.35
CA VAL A 64 -13.20 -1.38 -10.65
C VAL A 64 -11.96 -0.95 -11.42
N MET A 65 -11.72 -1.62 -12.55
CA MET A 65 -10.54 -1.43 -13.40
C MET A 65 -10.87 -0.62 -14.66
N PRO A 66 -9.88 0.04 -15.28
CA PRO A 66 -10.04 0.62 -16.62
C PRO A 66 -10.55 -0.42 -17.63
N ASP A 67 -11.25 0.05 -18.67
CA ASP A 67 -11.87 -0.82 -19.68
C ASP A 67 -10.90 -1.86 -20.27
N GLY A 68 -11.33 -3.11 -20.25
CA GLY A 68 -10.55 -4.25 -20.73
C GLY A 68 -9.42 -4.71 -19.79
N MET A 69 -9.24 -4.08 -18.64
CA MET A 69 -8.36 -4.60 -17.60
C MET A 69 -9.15 -5.41 -16.58
N THR A 70 -8.51 -6.42 -16.01
CA THR A 70 -9.14 -7.34 -15.06
C THR A 70 -8.41 -7.32 -13.74
N TYR A 71 -9.11 -7.09 -12.63
CA TYR A 71 -8.51 -7.17 -11.30
C TYR A 71 -7.88 -8.55 -11.07
N THR A 72 -6.65 -8.57 -10.55
CA THR A 72 -5.91 -9.82 -10.34
C THR A 72 -6.33 -10.58 -9.09
N GLY A 73 -6.99 -9.90 -8.14
CA GLY A 73 -7.22 -10.42 -6.80
C GLY A 73 -6.25 -9.85 -5.75
N ASP A 74 -5.17 -9.21 -6.19
CA ASP A 74 -4.15 -8.62 -5.31
C ASP A 74 -4.20 -7.08 -5.32
N ASP A 75 -4.13 -6.50 -4.13
CA ASP A 75 -3.86 -5.08 -3.92
C ASP A 75 -2.40 -4.82 -3.55
N ILE A 76 -1.98 -3.56 -3.59
CA ILE A 76 -0.71 -3.12 -3.00
C ILE A 76 -0.87 -1.79 -2.28
N HIS A 77 -0.31 -1.67 -1.07
CA HIS A 77 -0.28 -0.42 -0.30
C HIS A 77 0.99 -0.26 0.55
N SER A 78 1.11 0.88 1.21
CA SER A 78 2.24 1.23 2.08
C SER A 78 1.77 1.71 3.44
N HIS A 79 2.42 1.26 4.51
CA HIS A 79 2.25 1.84 5.85
C HIS A 79 3.33 2.87 6.13
N VAL A 80 2.99 3.89 6.92
CA VAL A 80 3.96 4.87 7.40
C VAL A 80 4.99 4.22 8.32
N HIS A 81 6.28 4.39 7.99
CA HIS A 81 7.37 3.88 8.83
C HIS A 81 7.58 4.83 10.02
N ARG A 82 6.90 4.56 11.14
CA ARG A 82 7.16 5.25 12.40
C ARG A 82 7.35 4.23 13.50
N HIS A 83 8.53 4.20 14.10
CA HIS A 83 8.77 3.51 15.35
C HIS A 83 8.81 4.52 16.49
N PRO A 84 8.07 4.30 17.60
CA PRO A 84 7.04 3.27 17.78
C PRO A 84 5.85 3.53 16.85
N GLY A 85 5.11 2.49 16.43
CA GLY A 85 3.98 2.49 15.49
C GLY A 85 2.79 3.35 15.90
N ASN A 86 3.03 4.58 16.32
CA ASN A 86 2.06 5.54 16.77
C ASN A 86 2.07 6.68 15.78
N VAL A 87 0.89 7.03 15.30
CA VAL A 87 0.69 8.18 14.41
C VAL A 87 -0.15 9.21 15.13
N THR A 88 0.25 10.47 15.00
CA THR A 88 -0.64 11.58 15.36
C THR A 88 -1.72 11.67 14.29
N VAL A 89 -2.98 11.59 14.73
CA VAL A 89 -4.15 11.68 13.85
C VAL A 89 -4.19 13.09 13.25
N THR A 90 -4.13 13.16 11.93
CA THR A 90 -4.20 14.43 11.19
C THR A 90 -5.62 14.74 10.75
N PHE A 91 -5.86 15.97 10.31
CA PHE A 91 -7.13 16.34 9.69
C PHE A 91 -7.47 15.45 8.46
N GLN A 92 -6.45 15.06 7.68
CA GLN A 92 -6.62 14.16 6.53
C GLN A 92 -7.05 12.76 6.97
N ASP A 93 -6.52 12.27 8.10
CA ASP A 93 -6.96 11.00 8.68
C ASP A 93 -8.43 11.06 9.11
N GLU A 94 -8.83 12.13 9.81
CA GLU A 94 -10.22 12.31 10.23
C GLU A 94 -11.19 12.41 9.04
N ALA A 95 -10.82 13.19 8.02
CA ALA A 95 -11.63 13.32 6.81
C ALA A 95 -11.75 12.00 6.05
N ALA A 96 -10.66 11.22 5.96
CA ALA A 96 -10.66 9.91 5.32
C ALA A 96 -11.55 8.91 6.08
N MET A 97 -11.42 8.84 7.42
CA MET A 97 -12.25 7.98 8.28
C MET A 97 -13.75 8.33 8.17
N ASP A 98 -14.10 9.62 8.11
CA ASP A 98 -15.49 10.06 7.94
C ASP A 98 -16.06 9.59 6.58
N GLU A 99 -15.29 9.74 5.50
CA GLU A 99 -15.70 9.35 4.15
C GLU A 99 -15.88 7.83 4.00
N VAL A 100 -15.01 7.02 4.63
CA VAL A 100 -15.14 5.55 4.58
C VAL A 100 -16.17 4.98 5.59
N GLY A 101 -16.88 5.85 6.31
CA GLY A 101 -17.99 5.46 7.17
C GLY A 101 -17.62 5.04 8.59
N GLU A 102 -16.41 5.38 9.07
CA GLU A 102 -15.97 5.11 10.44
C GLU A 102 -16.42 6.20 11.45
N GLN A 103 -17.60 6.78 11.23
CA GLN A 103 -18.10 7.93 11.99
C GLN A 103 -18.17 7.68 13.50
N GLY A 104 -18.58 6.48 13.92
CA GLY A 104 -18.64 6.11 15.34
C GLY A 104 -17.25 6.02 16.01
N THR A 105 -16.25 5.52 15.29
CA THR A 105 -14.86 5.46 15.76
C THR A 105 -14.30 6.86 15.92
N LEU A 106 -14.47 7.70 14.89
CA LEU A 106 -14.00 9.09 14.89
C LEU A 106 -14.69 9.94 15.98
N GLU A 107 -15.99 9.81 16.18
CA GLU A 107 -16.72 10.52 17.24
C GLU A 107 -16.22 10.12 18.64
N ASN A 108 -16.00 8.82 18.86
CA ASN A 108 -15.46 8.32 20.12
C ASN A 108 -14.04 8.85 20.38
N MET A 109 -13.18 8.88 19.35
CA MET A 109 -11.83 9.44 19.46
C MET A 109 -11.86 10.92 19.84
N ARG A 110 -12.71 11.71 19.17
CA ARG A 110 -12.91 13.14 19.48
C ARG A 110 -13.40 13.35 20.91
N ARG A 111 -14.41 12.58 21.35
CA ARG A 111 -14.97 12.67 22.72
C ARG A 111 -13.93 12.34 23.79
N LEU A 112 -13.05 11.38 23.52
CA LEU A 112 -12.01 10.93 24.45
C LEU A 112 -10.71 11.74 24.36
N GLY A 113 -10.61 12.71 23.44
CA GLY A 113 -9.37 13.48 23.22
C GLY A 113 -8.22 12.63 22.70
N ILE A 114 -8.52 11.58 21.93
CA ILE A 114 -7.51 10.69 21.33
C ILE A 114 -6.98 11.34 20.06
N HIS A 115 -5.72 11.76 20.09
CA HIS A 115 -5.02 12.38 18.96
C HIS A 115 -3.83 11.55 18.48
N THR A 116 -3.60 10.38 19.08
CA THR A 116 -2.53 9.47 18.68
C THR A 116 -3.06 8.06 18.80
N VAL A 117 -2.89 7.28 17.74
CA VAL A 117 -3.33 5.89 17.69
C VAL A 117 -2.17 5.00 17.29
N HIS A 118 -2.26 3.74 17.70
CA HIS A 118 -1.34 2.72 17.27
C HIS A 118 -1.76 2.21 15.89
N VAL A 119 -0.83 2.21 14.94
CA VAL A 119 -0.92 1.55 13.65
C VAL A 119 0.08 0.41 13.65
N ASP A 120 -0.30 -0.75 13.11
CA ASP A 120 0.66 -1.85 12.94
C ASP A 120 1.67 -1.46 11.87
N SER A 121 2.74 -0.82 12.33
CA SER A 121 3.79 -0.27 11.49
C SER A 121 4.78 -1.33 11.02
N VAL A 122 4.59 -2.62 11.33
CA VAL A 122 5.57 -3.67 11.03
C VAL A 122 5.02 -4.84 10.21
N ASP A 123 3.70 -5.04 10.20
CA ASP A 123 3.01 -6.06 9.40
C ASP A 123 1.61 -5.59 8.97
N PHE A 124 0.89 -6.44 8.26
CA PHE A 124 -0.50 -6.22 7.91
C PHE A 124 -1.39 -6.10 9.16
N SER A 125 -2.24 -5.08 9.19
CA SER A 125 -3.30 -4.90 10.19
C SER A 125 -4.45 -5.91 10.01
N ASP A 126 -5.35 -5.96 10.98
CA ASP A 126 -6.54 -6.81 10.88
C ASP A 126 -7.44 -6.44 9.68
N ASP A 127 -7.55 -5.16 9.37
CA ASP A 127 -8.32 -4.65 8.22
C ASP A 127 -7.62 -4.94 6.89
N ASP A 128 -6.29 -4.99 6.87
CA ASP A 128 -5.56 -5.41 5.68
C ASP A 128 -5.84 -6.87 5.34
N TYR A 129 -5.82 -7.76 6.34
CA TYR A 129 -6.19 -9.15 6.15
C TYR A 129 -7.66 -9.31 5.72
N ALA A 130 -8.56 -8.49 6.26
CA ALA A 130 -9.97 -8.50 5.89
C ALA A 130 -10.22 -8.01 4.46
N GLY A 131 -9.35 -7.11 3.95
CA GLY A 131 -9.41 -6.57 2.59
C GLY A 131 -9.07 -7.58 1.48
N GLY A 132 -8.56 -8.76 1.81
CA GLY A 132 -8.17 -9.79 0.85
C GLY A 132 -6.67 -9.79 0.56
N PRO A 133 -6.19 -10.63 -0.38
CA PRO A 133 -4.77 -10.80 -0.68
C PRO A 133 -4.10 -9.53 -1.17
N GLY A 134 -2.80 -9.41 -0.93
CA GLY A 134 -2.05 -8.27 -1.44
C GLY A 134 -0.68 -8.07 -0.83
N TYR A 135 -0.07 -6.99 -1.29
CA TYR A 135 1.29 -6.59 -0.98
C TYR A 135 1.31 -5.38 -0.05
N LEU A 136 2.23 -5.40 0.92
CA LEU A 136 2.46 -4.28 1.83
C LEU A 136 3.91 -3.83 1.77
N VAL A 137 4.08 -2.53 1.58
CA VAL A 137 5.35 -1.83 1.78
C VAL A 137 5.41 -1.34 3.23
N VAL A 138 6.30 -1.92 4.02
CA VAL A 138 6.47 -1.57 5.42
C VAL A 138 7.90 -1.85 5.88
N ASN A 139 8.48 -0.98 6.71
CA ASN A 139 9.84 -1.13 7.26
C ASN A 139 10.91 -1.49 6.23
N ASP A 140 10.93 -0.78 5.10
CA ASP A 140 11.85 -1.04 3.99
C ASP A 140 11.75 -2.44 3.38
N THR A 141 10.61 -3.10 3.58
CA THR A 141 10.34 -4.43 3.03
C THR A 141 9.06 -4.41 2.21
N LEU A 142 9.05 -5.25 1.18
CA LEU A 142 7.84 -5.68 0.49
C LEU A 142 7.41 -7.01 1.10
N ARG A 143 6.17 -7.09 1.57
CA ARG A 143 5.54 -8.29 2.12
C ARG A 143 4.34 -8.67 1.26
N TYR A 144 3.95 -9.94 1.30
CA TYR A 144 2.74 -10.44 0.67
C TYR A 144 1.96 -11.30 1.65
N GLN A 145 0.64 -11.23 1.60
CA GLN A 145 -0.25 -12.14 2.33
C GLN A 145 -1.42 -12.59 1.45
N HIS A 146 -1.91 -13.79 1.73
CA HIS A 146 -3.12 -14.40 1.19
C HIS A 146 -3.97 -14.98 2.35
N GLY A 147 -4.31 -14.10 3.29
CA GLY A 147 -5.01 -14.41 4.52
C GLY A 147 -4.11 -14.42 5.76
N ARG A 148 -4.75 -14.41 6.94
CA ARG A 148 -4.04 -14.37 8.23
C ARG A 148 -3.08 -15.55 8.39
N GLY A 149 -1.86 -15.26 8.84
CA GLY A 149 -0.81 -16.27 9.06
C GLY A 149 -0.02 -16.66 7.81
N THR A 150 -0.28 -16.02 6.66
CA THR A 150 0.44 -16.29 5.40
C THR A 150 1.44 -15.19 5.02
N SER A 151 1.57 -14.14 5.85
CA SER A 151 2.47 -13.01 5.59
C SER A 151 3.92 -13.48 5.42
N VAL A 152 4.50 -13.19 4.25
CA VAL A 152 5.89 -13.50 3.93
C VAL A 152 6.60 -12.26 3.40
N LYS A 153 7.89 -12.14 3.73
CA LYS A 153 8.74 -11.13 3.12
C LYS A 153 9.07 -11.54 1.67
N VAL A 154 8.77 -10.66 0.73
CA VAL A 154 9.06 -10.80 -0.70
C VAL A 154 10.43 -10.21 -1.04
N ALA A 155 10.71 -8.98 -0.59
CA ALA A 155 11.96 -8.28 -0.90
C ALA A 155 12.35 -7.25 0.18
N ASP A 156 13.64 -6.90 0.21
CA ASP A 156 14.15 -5.70 0.91
C ASP A 156 14.22 -4.54 -0.11
N LEU A 157 13.67 -3.37 0.23
CA LEU A 157 13.60 -2.17 -0.63
C LEU A 157 14.78 -1.21 -0.43
N ASN A 158 15.57 -1.38 0.63
CA ASN A 158 16.72 -0.53 0.98
C ASN A 158 18.08 -1.02 0.48
N ARG A 159 18.12 -2.00 -0.43
CA ARG A 159 19.40 -2.36 -1.05
C ARG A 159 19.70 -1.38 -2.19
N PRO A 160 20.84 -0.67 -2.18
CA PRO A 160 21.29 0.00 -3.39
C PRO A 160 21.34 -1.06 -4.49
N ARG A 161 20.63 -0.85 -5.60
CA ARG A 161 20.81 -1.69 -6.78
C ARG A 161 22.29 -1.65 -7.11
N SER A 162 22.97 -2.78 -6.98
CA SER A 162 24.33 -2.93 -7.48
C SER A 162 24.28 -2.50 -8.94
N ILE A 163 25.02 -1.44 -9.26
CA ILE A 163 25.09 -0.82 -10.59
C ILE A 163 25.91 -1.69 -11.57
N PHE A 164 26.15 -2.95 -11.22
CA PHE A 164 26.80 -3.92 -12.09
C PHE A 164 25.74 -4.67 -12.89
N GLY A 165 25.54 -4.22 -14.13
CA GLY A 165 24.87 -5.00 -15.18
C GLY A 165 25.65 -6.29 -15.51
N PRO A 166 25.09 -7.15 -16.37
CA PRO A 166 25.73 -8.41 -16.71
C PRO A 166 27.07 -8.15 -17.44
N PRO A 167 28.13 -8.92 -17.16
CA PRO A 167 29.23 -9.01 -18.10
C PRO A 167 28.74 -9.81 -19.32
N TRP A 168 29.15 -9.33 -20.49
CA TRP A 168 28.98 -9.92 -21.81
C TRP A 168 29.16 -11.45 -21.83
#